data_AF-A0A7X8GCP3-F1
#
_entry.id   AF-A0A7X8GCP3-F1
#
_cell.length_a   1.000
_cell.length_b   1.000
_cell.length_c   1.000
_cell.angle_alpha   90.00
_cell.angle_beta   90.00
_cell.angle_gamma   90.00
#
_symmetry.space_group_name_H-M   'P 1'
#
loop_
_entity.id
_entity.type
_entity.pdbx_description
1 polymer ?
#
loop_
_entity_poly.entity_id
_entity_poly.type
_entity_poly.pdbx_seq_one_letter_code
_entity_poly.pdbx_strand_id
1 'polypeptide(L)'
;MINQRDIKETFNFQLIPEILEDISLFADNEQEHLNIFQRKFIKNISQLSELGYKKEFERFAIDLSWKSSQIEGNTYSLLETERLLKEKETAVGKTKEEAIMLLNHKEAIDFIVENPDFFSTISISKIEDIHGLLIKD
;
A
#
# COMPACT_ATOMS: atom_id res chain seq x y z
N MET A 1 -29.40 21.76 -11.16
CA MET A 1 -29.06 21.04 -12.40
C MET A 1 -28.86 19.58 -12.03
N ILE A 2 -29.77 18.71 -12.46
CA ILE A 2 -29.72 17.28 -12.18
C ILE A 2 -28.68 16.67 -13.12
N ASN A 3 -27.79 15.86 -12.56
CA ASN A 3 -26.62 15.26 -13.20
C ASN A 3 -27.07 14.36 -14.37
N GLN A 4 -26.97 14.82 -15.62
CA GLN A 4 -27.26 14.05 -16.84
C GLN A 4 -26.05 13.17 -17.22
N ARG A 5 -25.63 12.28 -16.33
CA ARG A 5 -24.61 11.28 -16.69
C ARG A 5 -25.31 10.02 -17.14
N ASP A 6 -25.14 9.66 -18.41
CA ASP A 6 -25.59 8.37 -18.92
C ASP A 6 -24.78 7.26 -18.21
N ILE A 7 -25.48 6.45 -17.43
CA ILE A 7 -24.87 5.32 -16.73
C ILE A 7 -24.63 4.22 -17.75
N LYS A 8 -23.38 3.78 -17.90
CA LYS A 8 -23.10 2.54 -18.61
C LYS A 8 -23.50 1.35 -17.72
N GLU A 9 -24.45 0.55 -18.19
CA GLU A 9 -24.93 -0.64 -17.47
C GLU A 9 -23.93 -1.82 -17.50
N THR A 10 -22.84 -1.70 -18.25
CA THR A 10 -21.83 -2.74 -18.42
C THR A 10 -20.41 -2.22 -18.16
N PHE A 11 -19.52 -3.11 -17.73
CA PHE A 11 -18.11 -2.80 -17.54
C PHE A 11 -17.45 -2.42 -18.88
N ASN A 12 -16.71 -1.31 -18.89
CA ASN A 12 -15.96 -0.87 -20.06
C ASN A 12 -14.59 -1.56 -20.10
N PHE A 13 -14.52 -2.74 -20.70
CA PHE A 13 -13.28 -3.51 -20.81
C PHE A 13 -12.22 -2.83 -21.70
N GLN A 14 -12.60 -1.83 -22.51
CA GLN A 14 -11.69 -1.03 -23.33
C GLN A 14 -11.08 0.15 -22.54
N LEU A 15 -11.55 0.41 -21.32
CA LEU A 15 -11.12 1.57 -20.54
C LEU A 15 -9.61 1.55 -20.30
N ILE A 16 -9.07 0.45 -19.80
CA ILE A 16 -7.64 0.35 -19.50
C ILE A 16 -6.78 0.16 -20.76
N PRO A 17 -7.05 -0.82 -21.65
CA PRO A 17 -6.15 -1.13 -22.76
C PRO A 17 -6.26 -0.22 -23.97
N GLU A 18 -7.29 0.64 -24.08
CA GLU A 18 -7.46 1.52 -25.25
C GLU A 18 -7.59 2.98 -24.83
N ILE A 19 -8.44 3.28 -23.83
CA ILE A 19 -8.78 4.67 -23.50
C ILE A 19 -7.72 5.31 -22.60
N LEU A 20 -7.26 4.61 -21.56
CA LEU A 20 -6.29 5.17 -20.61
C LEU A 20 -4.84 5.09 -21.12
N GLU A 21 -4.56 4.29 -22.14
CA GLU A 21 -3.22 4.20 -22.73
C GLU A 21 -2.79 5.51 -23.39
N ASP A 22 -3.70 6.15 -24.12
CA ASP A 22 -3.42 7.37 -24.91
C ASP A 22 -3.80 8.68 -24.19
N ILE A 23 -4.34 8.60 -22.98
CA ILE A 23 -4.77 9.78 -22.21
C ILE A 23 -3.66 10.23 -21.25
N SER A 24 -3.33 11.53 -21.31
CA SER A 24 -2.61 12.17 -20.21
C SER A 24 -3.52 12.25 -18.99
N LEU A 25 -3.25 11.41 -17.98
CA LEU A 25 -4.01 11.37 -16.73
C LEU A 25 -3.90 12.66 -15.92
N PHE A 26 -2.81 13.41 -16.10
CA PHE A 26 -2.50 14.64 -15.38
C PHE A 26 -2.33 15.81 -16.35
N ALA A 27 -2.76 16.99 -15.92
CA ALA A 27 -2.39 18.23 -16.62
C ALA A 27 -0.90 18.56 -16.40
N ASP A 28 -0.31 19.36 -17.29
CA ASP A 28 1.12 19.69 -17.25
C ASP A 28 1.58 20.26 -15.89
N ASN A 29 0.75 21.09 -15.28
CA ASN A 29 1.01 21.67 -13.95
C ASN A 29 0.94 20.63 -12.82
N GLU A 30 0.03 19.66 -12.92
CA GLU A 30 -0.05 18.55 -11.95
C GLU A 30 1.15 17.62 -12.09
N GLN A 31 1.56 17.32 -13.32
CA GLN A 31 2.74 16.52 -13.61
C GLN A 31 4.02 17.22 -13.11
N GLU A 32 4.16 18.53 -13.31
CA GLU A 32 5.26 19.31 -12.76
C GLU A 32 5.28 19.25 -11.23
N HIS A 33 4.11 19.39 -10.60
CA HIS A 33 3.97 19.32 -9.15
C HIS A 33 4.39 17.94 -8.60
N LEU A 34 3.94 16.85 -9.22
CA LEU A 34 4.35 15.48 -8.87
C LEU A 34 5.86 15.29 -9.03
N ASN A 35 6.45 15.80 -10.13
CA ASN A 35 7.89 15.73 -10.37
C ASN A 35 8.70 16.50 -9.31
N ILE A 36 8.20 17.63 -8.81
CA ILE A 36 8.83 18.38 -7.71
C ILE A 36 8.88 17.50 -6.44
N PHE A 37 7.77 16.86 -6.07
CA PHE A 37 7.75 15.97 -4.90
C PHE A 37 8.65 14.75 -5.08
N GLN A 38 8.66 14.15 -6.27
CA GLN A 38 9.53 13.01 -6.56
C GLN A 38 11.01 13.38 -6.42
N ARG A 39 11.43 14.53 -6.96
CA ARG A 39 12.81 15.04 -6.78
C ARG A 39 13.14 15.28 -5.31
N LYS A 40 12.22 15.85 -4.54
CA LYS A 40 12.40 16.06 -3.10
C LYS A 40 12.54 14.74 -2.35
N PHE A 41 11.72 13.75 -2.68
CA PHE A 41 11.77 12.41 -2.09
C PHE A 41 13.13 11.74 -2.36
N ILE A 42 13.56 11.68 -3.63
CA ILE A 42 14.86 11.09 -4.02
C ILE A 42 16.00 11.78 -3.28
N LYS A 43 15.98 13.12 -3.22
CA LYS A 43 16.99 13.90 -2.47
C LYS A 43 17.02 13.53 -0.99
N ASN A 44 15.87 13.45 -0.33
CA ASN A 44 15.79 13.12 1.09
C ASN A 44 16.30 11.70 1.37
N ILE A 45 15.85 10.72 0.58
CA ILE A 45 16.26 9.31 0.75
C ILE A 45 17.76 9.13 0.50
N SER A 46 18.34 9.81 -0.49
CA SER A 46 19.77 9.73 -0.80
C SER A 46 20.69 10.23 0.33
N GLN A 47 20.15 10.99 1.28
CA GLN A 47 20.89 11.54 2.42
C GLN A 47 20.79 10.66 3.67
N LEU A 48 19.93 9.65 3.67
CA LEU A 48 19.76 8.75 4.81
C LEU A 48 20.91 7.74 4.87
N SER A 49 21.37 7.46 6.09
CA SER A 49 22.18 6.26 6.34
C SER A 49 21.31 5.01 6.17
N GLU A 50 21.94 3.85 5.99
CA GLU A 50 21.21 2.58 5.93
C GLU A 50 20.31 2.37 7.16
N LEU A 51 20.81 2.71 8.36
CA LEU A 51 20.02 2.65 9.60
C LEU A 51 18.84 3.63 9.58
N GLY A 52 19.07 4.85 9.10
CA GLY A 52 18.02 5.86 8.95
C GLY A 52 16.93 5.40 7.98
N TYR A 53 17.33 4.85 6.83
CA TYR A 53 16.40 4.30 5.85
C TYR A 53 15.56 3.16 6.43
N LYS A 54 16.19 2.18 7.08
CA LYS A 54 15.47 1.06 7.73
C LYS A 54 14.46 1.53 8.76
N LYS A 55 14.82 2.55 9.58
CA LYS A 55 13.93 3.12 10.58
C LYS A 55 12.72 3.84 9.97
N GLU A 56 12.95 4.65 8.93
CA GLU A 56 11.85 5.34 8.22
C GLU A 56 10.94 4.34 7.51
N PHE A 57 11.52 3.29 6.94
CA PHE A 57 10.77 2.22 6.30
C PHE A 57 9.94 1.41 7.30
N GLU A 58 10.50 1.06 8.48
CA GLU A 58 9.74 0.38 9.54
C GLU A 58 8.52 1.20 9.96
N ARG A 59 8.67 2.52 10.14
CA ARG A 59 7.54 3.41 10.46
C ARG A 59 6.49 3.39 9.35
N PHE A 60 6.92 3.51 8.09
CA PHE A 60 6.02 3.45 6.94
C PHE A 60 5.26 2.11 6.88
N ALA A 61 5.94 0.99 7.10
CA ALA A 61 5.31 -0.33 7.09
C ALA A 61 4.25 -0.48 8.19
N ILE A 62 4.50 0.06 9.39
CA ILE A 62 3.53 0.09 10.50
C ILE A 62 2.32 0.95 10.12
N ASP A 63 2.55 2.17 9.66
CA ASP A 63 1.50 3.12 9.27
C ASP A 63 0.60 2.53 8.16
N LEU A 64 1.22 1.91 7.15
CA LEU A 64 0.51 1.29 6.03
C LEU A 64 -0.31 0.07 6.47
N SER A 65 0.29 -0.82 7.27
CA SER A 65 -0.40 -2.03 7.78
C SER A 65 -1.61 -1.64 8.62
N TRP A 66 -1.45 -0.66 9.53
CA TRP A 66 -2.54 -0.12 10.33
C TRP A 66 -3.64 0.47 9.46
N LYS A 67 -3.29 1.36 8.51
CA LYS A 67 -4.28 2.10 7.74
C LYS A 67 -5.05 1.22 6.76
N SER A 68 -4.40 0.24 6.12
CA SER A 68 -5.06 -0.74 5.25
C SER A 68 -6.06 -1.56 6.06
N SER A 69 -5.59 -2.17 7.14
CA SER A 69 -6.43 -3.02 8.00
C SER A 69 -7.62 -2.23 8.58
N GLN A 70 -7.42 -0.96 8.93
CA GLN A 70 -8.50 -0.09 9.41
C GLN A 70 -9.61 0.11 8.35
N ILE A 71 -9.23 0.29 7.08
CA ILE A 71 -10.21 0.41 5.97
C ILE A 71 -10.99 -0.89 5.81
N GLU A 72 -10.36 -2.02 6.11
CA GLU A 72 -10.93 -3.37 6.06
C GLU A 72 -11.72 -3.72 7.34
N GLY A 73 -11.81 -2.80 8.31
CA GLY A 73 -12.64 -2.93 9.52
C GLY A 73 -11.88 -3.32 10.80
N ASN A 74 -10.56 -3.44 10.74
CA ASN A 74 -9.73 -3.71 11.92
C ASN A 74 -9.79 -2.55 12.92
N THR A 75 -9.91 -2.86 14.21
CA THR A 75 -10.15 -1.86 15.26
C THR A 75 -8.90 -1.48 16.04
N TYR A 76 -7.72 -2.03 15.73
CA TYR A 76 -6.46 -1.59 16.35
C TYR A 76 -6.21 -0.11 16.09
N SER A 77 -5.77 0.60 17.12
CA SER A 77 -5.18 1.93 17.01
C SER A 77 -3.74 1.83 16.47
N LEU A 78 -3.19 2.98 16.05
CA LEU A 78 -1.81 3.04 15.58
C LEU A 78 -0.81 2.58 16.65
N LEU A 79 -1.00 2.99 17.92
CA LEU A 79 -0.11 2.62 19.02
C LEU A 79 -0.20 1.11 19.34
N GLU A 80 -1.40 0.54 19.33
CA GLU A 80 -1.60 -0.90 19.51
C GLU A 80 -0.96 -1.69 18.36
N THR A 81 -1.06 -1.18 17.12
CA THR A 81 -0.41 -1.80 15.95
C THR A 81 1.10 -1.75 16.06
N GLU A 82 1.67 -0.61 16.45
CA GLU A 82 3.12 -0.48 16.66
C GLU A 82 3.62 -1.49 17.70
N ARG A 83 2.94 -1.61 18.84
CA ARG A 83 3.26 -2.60 19.89
C ARG A 83 3.14 -4.03 19.38
N LEU A 84 2.08 -4.36 18.66
CA LEU A 84 1.91 -5.69 18.10
C LEU A 84 3.05 -6.04 17.13
N LEU A 85 3.39 -5.13 16.22
CA LEU A 85 4.37 -5.43 15.17
C LEU A 85 5.81 -5.50 15.72
N LYS A 86 6.17 -4.62 16.66
CA LYS A 86 7.53 -4.51 17.21
C LYS A 86 7.78 -5.37 18.44
N GLU A 87 6.81 -5.42 19.35
CA GLU A 87 6.95 -6.07 20.67
C GLU A 87 6.20 -7.40 20.75
N LYS A 88 5.42 -7.77 19.72
CA LYS A 88 4.55 -8.95 19.68
C LYS A 88 3.51 -8.97 20.81
N GLU A 89 3.14 -7.78 21.30
CA GLU A 89 2.11 -7.60 22.33
C GLU A 89 0.73 -7.41 21.70
N THR A 90 -0.20 -8.31 21.99
CA THR A 90 -1.60 -8.18 21.57
C THR A 90 -2.35 -7.18 22.44
N ALA A 91 -3.20 -6.36 21.84
CA ALA A 91 -4.02 -5.41 22.59
C ALA A 91 -5.22 -6.10 23.26
N VAL A 92 -5.58 -5.61 24.46
CA VAL A 92 -6.68 -6.15 25.26
C VAL A 92 -8.02 -5.89 24.55
N GLY A 93 -8.86 -6.93 24.48
CA GLY A 93 -10.19 -6.84 23.87
C GLY A 93 -10.17 -6.87 22.33
N LYS A 94 -9.02 -7.11 21.71
CA LYS A 94 -8.91 -7.36 20.27
C LYS A 94 -8.95 -8.84 19.97
N THR A 95 -9.47 -9.17 18.80
CA THR A 95 -9.55 -10.55 18.32
C THR A 95 -8.17 -11.04 17.84
N LYS A 96 -8.00 -12.36 17.77
CA LYS A 96 -6.78 -12.96 17.22
C LYS A 96 -6.69 -12.66 15.73
N GLU A 97 -7.83 -12.67 15.05
CA GLU A 97 -7.99 -12.44 13.62
C GLU A 97 -7.54 -11.02 13.23
N GLU A 98 -7.90 -10.00 14.04
CA GLU A 98 -7.42 -8.64 13.83
C GLU A 98 -5.89 -8.53 13.99
N ALA A 99 -5.31 -9.24 14.96
CA ALA A 99 -3.87 -9.25 15.16
C ALA A 99 -3.15 -9.94 13.99
N ILE A 100 -3.67 -11.09 13.54
CA ILE A 100 -3.13 -11.85 12.39
C ILE A 100 -3.16 -10.98 11.13
N MET A 101 -4.26 -10.31 10.84
CA MET A 101 -4.38 -9.43 9.68
C MET A 101 -3.24 -8.39 9.64
N LEU A 102 -2.97 -7.72 10.76
CA LEU A 102 -1.87 -6.74 10.84
C LEU A 102 -0.49 -7.37 10.64
N LEU A 103 -0.27 -8.56 11.20
CA LEU A 103 0.98 -9.32 11.03
C LEU A 103 1.17 -9.75 9.57
N ASN A 104 0.10 -10.20 8.91
CA ASN A 104 0.10 -10.59 7.51
C ASN A 104 0.38 -9.42 6.57
N HIS A 105 -0.24 -8.25 6.81
CA HIS A 105 0.08 -7.02 6.07
C HIS A 105 1.56 -6.66 6.19
N LYS A 106 2.12 -6.76 7.41
CA LYS A 106 3.55 -6.51 7.62
C LYS A 106 4.43 -7.54 6.90
N GLU A 107 4.09 -8.83 6.96
CA GLU A 107 4.80 -9.90 6.25
C GLU A 107 4.78 -9.67 4.72
N ALA A 108 3.64 -9.27 4.16
CA ALA A 108 3.52 -8.95 2.74
C ALA A 108 4.37 -7.74 2.33
N ILE A 109 4.39 -6.67 3.14
CA ILE A 109 5.22 -5.49 2.89
C ILE A 109 6.71 -5.84 2.96
N ASP A 110 7.13 -6.62 3.96
CA ASP A 110 8.52 -7.05 4.11
C ASP A 110 8.95 -7.91 2.93
N PHE A 111 8.12 -8.85 2.50
CA PHE A 111 8.38 -9.68 1.32
C PHE A 111 8.62 -8.83 0.06
N ILE A 112 7.77 -7.82 -0.19
CA ILE A 112 7.92 -6.93 -1.36
C ILE A 112 9.26 -6.18 -1.32
N VAL A 113 9.67 -5.71 -0.15
CA VAL A 113 10.88 -4.88 0.00
C VAL A 113 12.16 -5.70 0.01
N GLU A 114 12.13 -6.91 0.54
CA GLU A 114 13.25 -7.85 0.47
C GLU A 114 13.45 -8.42 -0.95
N ASN A 115 12.41 -8.35 -1.81
CA ASN A 115 12.42 -8.89 -3.17
C ASN A 115 12.05 -7.83 -4.23
N PRO A 116 12.85 -6.76 -4.39
CA PRO A 116 12.50 -5.61 -5.25
C PRO A 116 12.30 -6.00 -6.73
N ASP A 117 13.05 -7.00 -7.21
CA ASP A 117 12.95 -7.47 -8.60
C ASP A 117 11.76 -8.39 -8.84
N PHE A 118 11.14 -8.92 -7.77
CA PHE A 118 10.04 -9.89 -7.90
C PHE A 118 8.84 -9.27 -8.62
N PHE A 119 8.52 -7.99 -8.40
CA PHE A 119 7.40 -7.31 -9.06
C PHE A 119 7.80 -6.50 -10.31
N SER A 120 9.02 -6.66 -10.83
CA SER A 120 9.47 -6.00 -12.08
C SER A 120 8.58 -6.29 -13.28
N THR A 121 7.91 -7.44 -13.29
CA THR A 121 6.81 -7.78 -14.21
C THR A 121 5.65 -8.34 -13.39
N ILE A 122 4.48 -7.71 -13.46
CA ILE A 122 3.27 -8.15 -12.76
C ILE A 122 2.65 -9.33 -13.52
N SER A 123 2.28 -10.38 -12.80
CA SER A 123 1.54 -11.54 -13.32
C SER A 123 0.48 -11.98 -12.32
N ILE A 124 -0.51 -12.75 -12.77
CA ILE A 124 -1.58 -13.28 -11.90
C ILE A 124 -0.99 -14.08 -10.73
N SER A 125 -0.06 -15.00 -11.01
CA SER A 125 0.61 -15.80 -9.98
C SER A 125 1.27 -14.93 -8.90
N LYS A 126 1.93 -13.82 -9.28
CA LYS A 126 2.57 -12.94 -8.30
C LYS A 126 1.56 -12.18 -7.44
N ILE A 127 0.38 -11.87 -7.99
CA ILE A 127 -0.72 -11.28 -7.23
C ILE A 127 -1.28 -12.32 -6.25
N GLU A 128 -1.45 -13.57 -6.69
CA GLU A 128 -1.88 -14.68 -5.84
C GLU A 128 -0.88 -14.95 -4.71
N ASP A 129 0.43 -14.86 -4.98
CA ASP A 129 1.48 -15.01 -3.96
C ASP A 129 1.34 -13.96 -2.86
N ILE A 130 1.17 -12.68 -3.21
CA ILE A 130 0.93 -11.61 -2.22
C ILE A 130 -0.39 -11.83 -1.48
N HIS A 131 -1.44 -12.20 -2.21
CA HIS A 131 -2.72 -12.47 -1.58
C HIS A 131 -2.58 -13.58 -0.52
N GLY A 132 -1.87 -14.66 -0.84
CA GLY A 132 -1.58 -15.74 0.09
C GLY A 132 -0.86 -15.28 1.37
N LEU A 133 0.05 -14.29 1.27
CA LEU A 133 0.68 -13.69 2.45
C LEU A 133 -0.32 -12.89 3.31
N LEU A 134 -1.25 -12.19 2.68
CA LEU A 134 -2.24 -11.35 3.37
C LEU A 134 -3.30 -12.17 4.13
N ILE A 135 -3.63 -13.37 3.67
CA ILE A 135 -4.73 -14.20 4.23
C ILE A 135 -4.27 -15.43 5.01
N LYS A 136 -3.01 -15.47 5.45
CA LYS A 136 -2.42 -16.57 6.21
C LYS A 136 -3.04 -16.69 7.62
N ASP A 137 -3.15 -17.92 8.15
CA ASP A 137 -3.72 -18.24 9.47
C ASP A 137 -2.70 -18.20 10.64
#